data_AF-A0AAV2FZP2-F1
#
_entry.id   AF-A0AAV2FZP2-F1
#
_cell.length_a   1.000
_cell.length_b   1.000
_cell.length_c   1.000
_cell.angle_alpha   90.00
_cell.angle_beta   90.00
_cell.angle_gamma   90.00
#
_symmetry.space_group_name_H-M   'P 1'
#
loop_
_entity.id
_entity.type
_entity.pdbx_description
1 polymer ?
#
loop_
_entity_poly.entity_id
_entity_poly.type
_entity_poly.pdbx_seq_one_letter_code
_entity_poly.pdbx_strand_id
1 'polypeptide(L)'
;MADGKRAQPLLHEAYNYGEWPPGRCSETEWMGNCTGAGGDSSTEPYVAAHHLLLSHAAAVKLYRESYQERQKGKVGITIIGRWFEPKYKNSPSSHVAASRALDFMFGWFLGPITYGA
;
A
#
# COMPACT_ATOMS: atom_id res chain seq x y z
N MET A 1 -8.21 7.63 24.78
CA MET A 1 -7.50 6.44 24.31
C MET A 1 -8.39 5.78 23.27
N ALA A 2 -8.26 6.21 22.01
CA ALA A 2 -9.09 5.69 20.92
C ALA A 2 -8.55 4.32 20.51
N ASP A 3 -9.44 3.35 20.41
CA ASP A 3 -9.16 1.97 20.04
C ASP A 3 -8.48 1.92 18.67
N GLY A 4 -7.17 1.64 18.70
CA GLY A 4 -6.24 1.71 17.59
C GLY A 4 -6.37 0.50 16.67
N LYS A 5 -7.55 0.26 16.11
CA LYS A 5 -7.73 -0.79 15.10
C LYS A 5 -7.16 -0.29 13.77
N ARG A 6 -5.96 -0.82 13.51
CA ARG A 6 -5.17 -0.92 12.27
C ARG A 6 -5.83 -0.31 11.04
N ALA A 7 -5.17 0.66 10.42
CA ALA A 7 -5.23 0.73 8.97
C ALA A 7 -3.83 0.73 8.46
N GLN A 8 -3.56 -0.38 7.82
CA GLN A 8 -2.41 -0.64 7.03
C GLN A 8 -2.90 -0.73 5.58
N PRO A 9 -2.02 -0.63 4.60
CA PRO A 9 -2.39 -0.82 3.20
C PRO A 9 -3.10 -2.15 3.02
N LEU A 10 -4.11 -2.20 2.14
CA LEU A 10 -4.89 -3.43 1.89
C LEU A 10 -4.01 -4.62 1.52
N LEU A 11 -2.91 -4.38 0.80
CA LEU A 11 -1.92 -5.41 0.45
C LEU A 11 -1.15 -5.92 1.66
N HIS A 12 -0.97 -5.09 2.69
CA HIS A 12 -0.29 -5.47 3.92
C HIS A 12 -1.14 -6.46 4.72
N GLU A 13 -2.43 -6.20 4.87
CA GLU A 13 -3.34 -7.11 5.57
C GLU A 13 -3.51 -8.43 4.80
N ALA A 14 -3.44 -8.39 3.46
CA ALA A 14 -3.66 -9.56 2.60
C ALA A 14 -2.44 -10.45 2.36
N TYR A 15 -1.23 -9.85 2.29
CA TYR A 15 0.02 -10.53 1.92
C TYR A 15 1.13 -10.47 2.99
N ASN A 16 0.94 -9.71 4.07
CA ASN A 16 1.88 -9.71 5.21
C ASN A 16 1.27 -10.39 6.44
N TYR A 17 0.08 -9.96 6.87
CA TYR A 17 -0.62 -10.58 8.02
C TYR A 17 -1.56 -11.72 7.63
N GLY A 18 -1.98 -11.80 6.36
CA GLY A 18 -2.93 -12.80 5.88
C GLY A 18 -4.31 -12.74 6.56
N GLU A 19 -4.69 -11.60 7.16
CA GLU A 19 -6.01 -11.43 7.78
C GLU A 19 -7.11 -11.24 6.72
N TRP A 20 -6.75 -10.75 5.54
CA TRP A 20 -7.67 -10.43 4.45
C TRP A 20 -7.42 -11.35 3.25
N PRO A 21 -8.43 -11.67 2.43
CA PRO A 21 -8.22 -12.48 1.22
C PRO A 21 -7.10 -11.90 0.33
N PRO A 22 -6.20 -12.73 -0.23
CA PRO A 22 -6.21 -14.20 -0.23
C PRO A 22 -5.64 -14.87 1.03
N GLY A 23 -5.28 -14.11 2.07
CA GLY A 23 -4.83 -14.65 3.35
C GLY A 23 -3.41 -15.20 3.30
N ARG A 24 -2.50 -14.55 2.56
CA ARG A 24 -1.13 -15.03 2.41
C ARG A 24 -0.21 -14.34 3.42
N CYS A 25 0.65 -15.13 4.05
CA CYS A 25 1.64 -14.68 5.01
C CYS A 25 2.76 -15.72 5.15
N SER A 26 3.92 -15.28 5.61
CA SER A 26 4.98 -16.17 6.09
C SER A 26 4.57 -16.86 7.39
N GLU A 27 4.86 -18.15 7.49
CA GLU A 27 4.83 -18.85 8.76
C GLU A 27 5.98 -18.33 9.62
N THR A 28 5.66 -17.75 10.79
CA THR A 28 6.68 -17.27 11.74
C THR A 28 6.30 -17.67 13.15
N GLU A 29 7.31 -17.89 13.99
CA GLU A 29 7.09 -18.30 15.39
C GLU A 29 6.32 -17.27 16.21
N TRP A 30 6.37 -15.98 15.83
CA TRP A 30 5.79 -14.86 16.60
C TRP A 30 4.43 -14.38 16.09
N MET A 31 4.11 -14.60 14.81
CA MET A 31 2.81 -14.24 14.23
C MET A 31 1.76 -15.35 14.43
N GLY A 32 2.18 -16.53 14.93
CA GLY A 32 1.35 -17.72 15.01
C GLY A 32 1.21 -18.41 13.64
N ASN A 33 0.36 -19.45 13.59
CA ASN A 33 0.11 -20.16 12.33
C ASN A 33 -0.61 -19.23 11.35
N CYS A 34 -0.02 -19.00 10.17
CA CYS A 34 -0.66 -18.28 9.08
C CYS A 34 -1.91 -19.06 8.67
N THR A 35 -3.11 -18.54 8.95
CA THR A 35 -4.36 -19.29 8.76
C THR A 35 -4.78 -19.46 7.29
N GLY A 36 -4.04 -18.87 6.34
CA GLY A 36 -4.33 -18.96 4.91
C GLY A 36 -3.30 -19.77 4.11
N ALA A 37 -3.17 -19.48 2.81
CA ALA A 37 -2.57 -20.38 1.83
C ALA A 37 -1.02 -20.44 1.79
N GLY A 38 -0.35 -20.04 2.89
CA GLY A 38 1.09 -19.79 2.95
C GLY A 38 1.54 -18.62 2.06
N GLY A 39 2.81 -18.22 2.16
CA GLY A 39 3.38 -17.13 1.35
C GLY A 39 4.67 -16.55 1.91
N ASP A 40 5.11 -15.46 1.31
CA ASP A 40 6.29 -14.71 1.73
C ASP A 40 5.96 -13.24 2.01
N SER A 41 5.76 -12.93 3.29
CA SER A 41 5.48 -11.59 3.82
C SER A 41 6.57 -10.56 3.50
N SER A 42 7.80 -11.00 3.20
CA SER A 42 8.90 -10.11 2.85
C SER A 42 8.92 -9.70 1.38
N THR A 43 8.20 -10.41 0.50
CA THR A 43 8.24 -10.18 -0.96
C THR A 43 6.87 -9.97 -1.58
N GLU A 44 5.85 -10.72 -1.17
CA GLU A 44 4.52 -10.71 -1.79
C GLU A 44 3.81 -9.35 -1.73
N PRO A 45 3.85 -8.58 -0.63
CA PRO A 45 3.29 -7.24 -0.62
C PRO A 45 3.87 -6.35 -1.73
N TYR A 46 5.16 -6.54 -2.05
CA TYR A 46 5.85 -5.76 -3.07
C TYR A 46 5.47 -6.17 -4.48
N VAL A 47 5.40 -7.48 -4.74
CA VAL A 47 4.94 -8.02 -6.02
C VAL A 47 3.50 -7.59 -6.30
N ALA A 48 2.62 -7.68 -5.31
CA ALA A 48 1.23 -7.27 -5.45
C ALA A 48 1.10 -5.76 -5.72
N ALA A 49 1.88 -4.92 -5.02
CA ALA A 49 1.87 -3.47 -5.24
C ALA A 49 2.35 -3.11 -6.66
N HIS A 50 3.39 -3.78 -7.14
CA HIS A 50 3.93 -3.58 -8.49
C HIS A 50 2.88 -3.90 -9.58
N HIS A 51 2.22 -5.06 -9.49
CA HIS A 51 1.17 -5.42 -10.45
C HIS A 51 -0.07 -4.52 -10.36
N LEU A 52 -0.41 -4.02 -9.17
CA LEU A 52 -1.49 -3.05 -9.01
C LEU A 52 -1.18 -1.74 -9.74
N LEU A 53 0.06 -1.25 -9.64
CA LEU A 53 0.52 -0.06 -10.38
C LEU A 53 0.49 -0.28 -11.89
N LEU A 54 1.00 -1.41 -12.38
CA LEU A 54 0.95 -1.75 -13.82
C LEU A 54 -0.49 -1.86 -14.33
N SER A 55 -1.37 -2.51 -13.56
CA SER A 55 -2.80 -2.64 -13.91
C SER A 55 -3.48 -1.28 -13.96
N HIS A 56 -3.18 -0.41 -12.99
CA HIS A 56 -3.69 0.97 -12.98
C HIS A 56 -3.19 1.74 -14.21
N ALA A 57 -1.89 1.68 -14.53
CA ALA A 57 -1.32 2.34 -15.69
C ALA A 57 -1.97 1.88 -17.01
N ALA A 58 -2.15 0.57 -17.18
CA ALA A 58 -2.84 0.01 -18.34
C ALA A 58 -4.30 0.49 -18.46
N ALA A 59 -5.05 0.50 -17.34
CA ALA A 59 -6.42 0.99 -17.30
C ALA A 59 -6.52 2.50 -17.61
N VAL A 60 -5.60 3.31 -17.07
CA VAL A 60 -5.52 4.75 -17.34
C VAL A 60 -5.20 5.02 -18.81
N LYS A 61 -4.25 4.28 -19.39
CA LYS A 61 -3.91 4.38 -20.81
C LYS A 61 -5.13 4.07 -21.69
N LEU A 62 -5.79 2.94 -21.45
CA LEU A 62 -6.99 2.54 -22.17
C LEU A 62 -8.09 3.61 -22.06
N TYR A 63 -8.34 4.12 -20.85
CA TYR A 63 -9.35 5.16 -20.62
C TYR A 63 -9.05 6.42 -21.43
N ARG A 64 -7.80 6.90 -21.37
CA ARG A 64 -7.34 8.10 -22.09
C ARG A 64 -7.45 7.95 -23.60
N GLU A 65 -7.05 6.80 -24.14
CA GLU A 65 -7.00 6.56 -25.58
C GLU A 65 -8.37 6.26 -26.19
N SER A 66 -9.24 5.52 -25.48
CA SER A 66 -10.47 4.97 -26.07
C SER A 66 -11.76 5.63 -25.58
N TYR A 67 -11.76 6.24 -24.40
CA TYR A 67 -13.01 6.64 -23.72
C TYR A 67 -13.06 8.11 -23.33
N GLN A 68 -11.92 8.74 -23.06
CA GLN A 68 -11.88 10.07 -22.45
C GLN A 68 -12.46 11.16 -23.35
N GLU A 69 -12.23 11.14 -24.66
CA GLU A 69 -12.78 12.14 -25.58
C GLU A 69 -14.32 12.13 -25.59
N ARG A 70 -14.92 10.93 -25.60
CA ARG A 70 -16.37 10.76 -25.62
C ARG A 70 -17.02 10.99 -24.26
N GLN A 71 -16.45 10.41 -23.21
CA GLN A 71 -17.05 10.42 -21.87
C GLN A 71 -16.75 11.72 -21.11
N LYS A 72 -15.65 12.40 -21.44
CA LYS A 72 -15.19 13.64 -20.78
C LYS A 72 -14.99 13.50 -19.26
N GLY A 73 -14.88 12.28 -18.75
CA GLY A 73 -14.65 11.99 -17.34
C GLY A 73 -13.16 12.01 -16.95
N LYS A 74 -12.88 11.74 -15.68
CA LYS A 74 -11.53 11.68 -15.10
C LYS A 74 -11.25 10.28 -14.55
N VAL A 75 -9.99 9.86 -14.64
CA VAL A 75 -9.49 8.61 -14.06
C VAL A 75 -8.38 8.91 -13.06
N GLY A 76 -8.32 8.16 -11.98
CA GLY A 76 -7.32 8.30 -10.92
C GLY A 76 -7.25 7.06 -10.04
N ILE A 77 -6.41 7.12 -9.01
CA ILE A 77 -6.25 6.06 -8.00
C ILE A 77 -6.72 6.57 -6.63
N THR A 78 -7.20 5.67 -5.79
CA THR A 78 -7.49 5.98 -4.38
C THR A 78 -6.43 5.33 -3.50
N ILE A 79 -5.77 6.14 -2.68
CA ILE A 79 -4.72 5.69 -1.76
C ILE A 79 -5.21 5.94 -0.33
N ILE A 80 -5.07 4.93 0.55
CA ILE A 80 -5.39 5.08 1.96
C ILE A 80 -4.38 6.00 2.64
N GLY A 81 -4.86 6.90 3.49
CA GLY A 81 -4.01 7.90 4.13
C GLY A 81 -4.17 8.02 5.63
N ARG A 82 -3.06 7.94 6.34
CA ARG A 82 -2.93 8.35 7.74
C ARG A 82 -1.81 9.36 7.88
N TRP A 83 -2.03 10.32 8.77
CA TRP A 83 -0.99 11.24 9.16
C TRP A 83 -0.10 10.61 10.24
N PHE A 84 1.20 10.89 10.19
CA PHE A 84 2.17 10.43 11.17
C PHE A 84 2.89 11.62 11.78
N GLU A 85 2.90 11.67 13.11
CA GLU A 85 3.65 12.66 13.86
C GLU A 85 4.87 12.02 14.54
N PRO A 86 5.98 12.76 14.69
CA PRO A 86 7.14 12.30 15.45
C PRO A 86 6.76 11.97 16.89
N LYS A 87 7.09 10.77 17.37
CA LYS A 87 6.83 10.36 18.77
C LYS A 87 7.47 11.32 19.78
N TYR A 88 8.69 11.79 19.50
CA TYR A 88 9.40 12.78 20.32
C TYR A 88 9.79 13.99 19.47
N LYS A 89 9.28 15.17 19.84
CA LYS A 89 9.44 16.42 19.07
C LYS A 89 10.91 16.86 18.88
N ASN A 90 11.78 16.55 19.83
CA ASN A 90 13.18 16.99 19.81
C ASN A 90 14.16 15.91 19.34
N SER A 91 13.67 14.78 18.81
CA SER A 91 14.52 13.69 18.35
C SER A 91 14.54 13.63 16.82
N PRO A 92 15.68 13.87 16.17
CA PRO A 92 15.80 13.75 14.72
C PRO A 92 15.37 12.38 14.20
N SER A 93 15.67 11.31 14.93
CA SER A 93 15.25 9.94 14.58
C SER A 93 13.73 9.76 14.56
N SER A 94 12.98 10.43 15.44
CA SER A 94 11.52 10.41 15.44
C SER A 94 10.94 11.12 14.22
N HIS A 95 11.56 12.22 13.79
CA HIS A 95 11.16 12.95 12.58
C HIS A 95 11.38 12.09 11.33
N VAL A 96 12.57 11.51 11.19
CA VAL A 96 12.89 10.60 10.08
C VAL A 96 11.95 9.39 10.07
N ALA A 97 11.61 8.83 11.23
CA ALA A 97 10.66 7.72 11.33
C ALA A 97 9.25 8.12 10.87
N ALA A 98 8.77 9.32 11.24
CA ALA A 98 7.46 9.82 10.80
C ALA A 98 7.42 10.06 9.28
N SER A 99 8.47 10.67 8.70
CA SER A 99 8.59 10.83 7.24
C SER A 99 8.62 9.48 6.52
N ARG A 100 9.42 8.53 7.01
CA ARG A 100 9.47 7.17 6.43
C ARG A 100 8.12 6.46 6.51
N ALA A 101 7.37 6.63 7.60
CA ALA A 101 6.03 6.05 7.71
C ALA A 101 5.07 6.62 6.65
N LEU A 102 5.16 7.91 6.34
CA LEU A 102 4.42 8.53 5.23
C LEU A 102 4.87 7.97 3.87
N ASP A 103 6.17 7.79 3.65
CA ASP A 103 6.70 7.22 2.40
C ASP A 103 6.22 5.79 2.17
N PHE A 104 6.19 4.96 3.21
CA PHE A 104 5.69 3.58 3.11
C PHE A 104 4.16 3.50 2.97
N MET A 105 3.42 4.48 3.49
CA MET A 105 1.96 4.50 3.37
C MET A 105 1.48 5.10 2.03
N PHE A 106 2.09 6.20 1.61
CA PHE A 106 1.70 6.96 0.42
C PHE A 106 2.75 6.91 -0.68
N GLY A 107 4.00 7.21 -0.34
CA GLY A 107 5.09 7.43 -1.28
C GLY A 107 5.33 6.24 -2.21
N TRP A 108 5.15 5.02 -1.70
CA TRP A 108 5.28 3.80 -2.47
C TRP A 108 4.32 3.75 -3.69
N PHE A 109 3.07 4.19 -3.56
CA PHE A 109 2.15 4.24 -4.72
C PHE A 109 2.22 5.56 -5.47
N LEU A 110 2.35 6.68 -4.73
CA LEU A 110 2.29 8.00 -5.31
C LEU A 110 3.52 8.30 -6.16
N GLY A 111 4.72 7.91 -5.71
CA GLY A 111 5.97 8.13 -6.41
C GLY A 111 5.97 7.60 -7.85
N PRO A 112 5.65 6.31 -8.08
CA PRO A 112 5.51 5.77 -9.42
C PRO A 112 4.43 6.45 -10.26
N ILE A 113 3.32 6.91 -9.66
CA ILE A 113 2.23 7.55 -10.40
C ILE A 113 2.58 8.97 -10.83
N THR A 114 3.33 9.71 -10.00
CA THR A 114 3.70 11.09 -10.30
C THR A 114 4.98 11.19 -11.12
N TYR A 115 5.93 10.27 -10.92
CA TYR A 115 7.28 10.37 -11.48
C TYR A 115 7.72 9.14 -12.29
N GLY A 116 6.96 8.04 -12.25
CA GLY A 116 7.25 6.85 -13.05
C GLY A 116 6.81 7.06 -14.50
N ALA A 117 7.76 6.94 -15.42
CA ALA A 117 7.54 6.88 -16.86
C ALA A 117 7.38 5.42 -17.32
#